data_AF-A0A968CS29-F1
#
_entry.id   AF-A0A968CS29-F1
#
_cell.length_a   1.000
_cell.length_b   1.000
_cell.length_c   1.000
_cell.angle_alpha   90.00
_cell.angle_beta   90.00
_cell.angle_gamma   90.00
#
_symmetry.space_group_name_H-M   'P 1'
#
loop_
_entity.id
_entity.type
_entity.pdbx_description
1 polymer ?
#
loop_
_entity_poly.entity_id
_entity_poly.type
_entity_poly.pdbx_seq_one_letter_code
_entity_poly.pdbx_strand_id
1 'polypeptide(L)'
;PSHLTDDNRVNGFIGSGLFYGFGNDGRGNADAVLSGKCAWDYALKRRKTWQCEYVNFNKPKDIRLRPEAPARPQGFYLAKITSGERFLKSTVAQVRKKLEIDTGWGPEGFQFLAITHPHFADLMNERKLPFMALADYDVAPYGYNDFFDAPQLFCSNSKLGLGIGNVDRNYPLFGIPTLQLSGGS
;
A
#
# COMPACT_ATOMS: atom_id res chain seq x y z
N PRO A 1 -5.68 9.58 19.45
CA PRO A 1 -4.62 8.82 18.75
C PRO A 1 -3.59 8.32 19.76
N SER A 2 -3.29 7.02 19.81
CA SER A 2 -2.22 6.53 20.67
C SER A 2 -0.88 7.13 20.20
N HIS A 3 -0.24 7.93 21.04
CA HIS A 3 1.09 8.45 20.75
C HIS A 3 2.06 7.29 20.53
N LEU A 4 2.96 7.44 19.55
CA LEU A 4 4.07 6.50 19.40
C LEU A 4 4.88 6.52 20.70
N THR A 5 5.07 5.33 21.29
CA THR A 5 5.99 5.15 22.40
C THR A 5 7.44 5.17 21.90
N ASP A 6 8.40 5.37 22.79
CA ASP A 6 9.82 5.28 22.44
C ASP A 6 10.16 3.88 21.90
N ASP A 7 9.56 2.83 22.45
CA ASP A 7 9.67 1.47 21.91
C ASP A 7 9.15 1.37 20.48
N ASN A 8 8.08 2.10 20.12
CA ASN A 8 7.61 2.12 18.73
C ASN A 8 8.64 2.79 17.81
N ARG A 9 9.29 3.85 18.26
CA ARG A 9 10.35 4.52 17.47
C ARG A 9 11.59 3.62 17.31
N VAL A 10 11.99 2.91 18.37
CA VAL A 10 13.08 1.92 18.31
C VAL A 10 12.76 0.80 17.31
N ASN A 11 11.49 0.39 17.24
CA ASN A 11 11.03 -0.60 16.26
C ASN A 11 10.84 -0.03 14.83
N GLY A 12 11.14 1.25 14.60
CA GLY A 12 11.15 1.87 13.29
C GLY A 12 9.84 2.51 12.84
N PHE A 13 8.81 2.56 13.71
CA PHE A 13 7.56 3.25 13.38
C PHE A 13 7.79 4.76 13.33
N ILE A 14 7.37 5.38 12.23
CA ILE A 14 7.56 6.82 11.97
C ILE A 14 6.30 7.64 12.26
N GLY A 15 5.14 6.99 12.37
CA GLY A 15 3.88 7.66 12.66
C GLY A 15 2.71 6.71 12.85
N SER A 16 1.51 7.28 12.88
CA SER A 16 0.26 6.53 12.76
C SER A 16 -0.62 7.20 11.70
N GLY A 17 -1.32 6.39 10.91
CA GLY A 17 -2.29 6.83 9.91
C GLY A 17 -3.70 6.43 10.31
N LEU A 18 -4.67 7.30 10.04
CA LEU A 18 -6.09 6.98 10.05
C LEU A 18 -6.51 6.59 8.63
N PHE A 19 -7.08 5.42 8.48
CA PHE A 19 -7.54 4.88 7.20
C PHE A 19 -9.02 4.51 7.28
N TYR A 20 -9.64 4.31 6.12
CA TYR A 20 -11.03 3.87 6.03
C TYR A 20 -11.15 2.64 5.12
N GLY A 21 -11.81 1.59 5.62
CA GLY A 21 -12.14 0.39 4.88
C GLY A 21 -13.55 0.47 4.28
N PHE A 22 -13.62 0.53 2.96
CA PHE A 22 -14.87 0.58 2.20
C PHE A 22 -15.40 -0.82 1.86
N GLY A 23 -16.72 -0.92 1.69
CA GLY A 23 -17.38 -2.15 1.25
C GLY A 23 -17.40 -3.25 2.30
N ASN A 24 -17.66 -4.47 1.84
CA ASN A 24 -17.67 -5.69 2.65
C ASN A 24 -17.13 -6.85 1.80
N ASP A 25 -16.17 -7.61 2.30
CA ASP A 25 -15.55 -8.77 1.63
C ASP A 25 -16.43 -10.05 1.69
N GLY A 26 -17.62 -9.96 2.26
CA GLY A 26 -18.52 -11.08 2.53
C GLY A 26 -18.23 -11.80 3.85
N ARG A 27 -17.20 -11.38 4.60
CA ARG A 27 -16.78 -11.96 5.88
C ARG A 27 -16.77 -10.93 7.01
N GLY A 28 -17.34 -9.75 6.78
CA GLY A 28 -17.40 -8.67 7.76
C GLY A 28 -16.16 -7.77 7.78
N ASN A 29 -15.23 -7.92 6.83
CA ASN A 29 -14.10 -7.01 6.66
C ASN A 29 -14.35 -6.07 5.48
N ALA A 30 -13.51 -5.05 5.33
CA ALA A 30 -13.57 -4.17 4.18
C ALA A 30 -13.18 -4.90 2.88
N ASP A 31 -13.83 -4.52 1.78
CA ASP A 31 -13.36 -4.86 0.45
C ASP A 31 -12.12 -4.01 0.15
N ALA A 32 -10.96 -4.67 0.17
CA ALA A 32 -9.69 -4.00 -0.04
C ALA A 32 -9.57 -3.45 -1.48
N VAL A 33 -10.10 -4.13 -2.50
CA VAL A 33 -10.03 -3.64 -3.89
C VAL A 33 -10.88 -2.38 -4.03
N LEU A 34 -12.09 -2.39 -3.49
CA LEU A 34 -12.95 -1.20 -3.47
C LEU A 34 -12.30 -0.05 -2.68
N SER A 35 -11.68 -0.35 -1.54
CA SER A 35 -11.00 0.65 -0.71
C SER A 35 -9.86 1.34 -1.47
N GLY A 36 -9.03 0.56 -2.17
CA GLY A 36 -7.98 1.08 -3.04
C GLY A 36 -8.55 1.89 -4.21
N LYS A 37 -9.60 1.38 -4.86
CA LYS A 37 -10.32 2.05 -5.95
C LYS A 37 -10.83 3.42 -5.54
N CYS A 38 -11.53 3.54 -4.42
CA CYS A 38 -12.10 4.79 -3.96
C CYS A 38 -11.01 5.85 -3.71
N ALA A 39 -9.89 5.44 -3.11
CA ALA A 39 -8.76 6.33 -2.86
C ALA A 39 -8.06 6.75 -4.17
N TRP A 40 -7.90 5.82 -5.11
CA TRP A 40 -7.31 6.14 -6.41
C TRP A 40 -8.21 7.03 -7.28
N ASP A 41 -9.52 6.76 -7.33
CA ASP A 41 -10.51 7.60 -8.01
C ASP A 41 -10.52 9.02 -7.43
N TYR A 42 -10.30 9.16 -6.13
CA TYR A 42 -10.11 10.47 -5.51
C TYR A 42 -8.82 11.15 -6.00
N ALA A 43 -7.70 10.43 -6.08
CA ALA A 43 -6.44 10.95 -6.61
C ALA A 43 -6.59 11.45 -8.06
N LEU A 44 -7.28 10.69 -8.93
CA LEU A 44 -7.56 11.06 -10.32
C LEU A 44 -8.26 12.42 -10.45
N LYS A 45 -9.12 12.78 -9.48
CA LYS A 45 -9.85 14.06 -9.47
C LYS A 45 -9.02 15.23 -8.94
N ARG A 46 -7.93 14.96 -8.22
CA ARG A 46 -7.17 15.97 -7.47
C ARG A 46 -5.80 16.26 -8.07
N ARG A 47 -5.22 15.32 -8.83
CA ARG A 47 -3.83 15.37 -9.28
C ARG A 47 -3.68 14.84 -10.70
N LYS A 48 -2.59 15.22 -11.36
CA LYS A 48 -2.17 14.55 -12.60
C LYS A 48 -1.68 13.15 -12.24
N THR A 49 -2.19 12.16 -12.96
CA THR A 49 -1.87 10.75 -12.69
C THR A 49 -1.38 10.03 -13.93
N TRP A 50 -0.71 8.91 -13.71
CA TRP A 50 -0.47 7.87 -14.70
C TRP A 50 -0.82 6.54 -14.07
N GLN A 51 -1.47 5.66 -14.82
CA GLN A 51 -1.88 4.35 -14.34
C GLN A 51 -1.52 3.30 -15.39
N CYS A 52 -0.83 2.26 -14.95
CA CYS A 52 -0.58 1.07 -15.74
C CYS A 52 -1.91 0.35 -16.02
N GLU A 53 -2.10 -0.07 -17.27
CA GLU A 53 -3.34 -0.74 -17.72
C GLU A 53 -3.62 -2.06 -17.00
N TYR A 54 -2.57 -2.71 -16.48
CA TYR A 54 -2.66 -3.97 -15.75
C TYR A 54 -3.23 -3.80 -14.33
N VAL A 55 -3.25 -2.59 -13.77
CA VAL A 55 -3.94 -2.32 -12.50
C VAL A 55 -5.34 -1.82 -12.81
N ASN A 56 -6.32 -2.74 -12.86
CA ASN A 56 -7.71 -2.39 -13.13
C ASN A 56 -8.63 -2.75 -11.97
N PHE A 57 -8.97 -1.75 -11.15
CA PHE A 57 -9.89 -1.91 -10.02
C PHE A 57 -11.32 -2.32 -10.42
N ASN A 58 -11.72 -2.17 -11.69
CA ASN A 58 -13.01 -2.65 -12.17
C ASN A 58 -12.98 -4.13 -12.57
N LYS A 59 -11.80 -4.78 -12.49
CA LYS A 59 -11.62 -6.22 -12.65
C LYS A 59 -11.09 -6.80 -11.34
N PRO A 60 -11.93 -6.93 -10.29
CA PRO A 60 -11.49 -7.37 -8.95
C PRO A 60 -10.96 -8.81 -8.91
N LYS A 61 -11.09 -9.59 -10.00
CA LYS A 61 -10.45 -10.90 -10.16
C LYS A 61 -8.95 -10.82 -10.51
N ASP A 62 -8.47 -9.65 -10.95
CA ASP A 62 -7.10 -9.42 -11.41
C ASP A 62 -6.26 -8.64 -10.38
N ILE A 63 -6.88 -8.24 -9.26
CA ILE A 63 -6.20 -7.59 -8.13
C ILE A 63 -6.86 -8.03 -6.82
N ARG A 64 -6.05 -8.36 -5.81
CA ARG A 64 -6.56 -8.80 -4.50
C ARG A 64 -5.57 -8.52 -3.40
N LEU A 65 -6.02 -8.51 -2.15
CA LEU A 65 -5.08 -8.77 -1.06
C LEU A 65 -4.51 -10.19 -1.23
N ARG A 66 -3.20 -10.33 -1.01
CA ARG A 66 -2.56 -11.64 -0.99
C ARG A 66 -3.22 -12.52 0.09
N PRO A 67 -3.29 -13.85 -0.09
CA PRO A 67 -4.02 -14.73 0.83
C PRO A 67 -3.59 -14.64 2.30
N GLU A 68 -2.31 -14.36 2.57
CA GLU A 68 -1.75 -14.29 3.92
C GLU A 68 -1.67 -12.86 4.46
N ALA A 69 -2.24 -11.86 3.77
CA ALA A 69 -2.42 -10.53 4.34
C ALA A 69 -3.61 -10.53 5.31
N PRO A 70 -3.51 -9.82 6.45
CA PRO A 70 -4.63 -9.67 7.35
C PRO A 70 -5.76 -8.92 6.65
N ALA A 71 -7.00 -9.30 6.94
CA ALA A 71 -8.16 -8.57 6.45
C ALA A 71 -8.16 -7.13 6.98
N ARG A 72 -8.76 -6.19 6.22
CA ARG A 72 -8.82 -4.79 6.63
C ARG A 72 -10.11 -4.49 7.38
N PRO A 73 -10.06 -3.79 8.54
CA PRO A 73 -11.27 -3.42 9.25
C PRO A 73 -12.21 -2.59 8.36
N GLN A 74 -13.51 -2.82 8.48
CA GLN A 74 -14.52 -1.96 7.87
C GLN A 74 -14.62 -0.64 8.66
N GLY A 75 -14.80 0.48 7.95
CA GLY A 75 -14.89 1.79 8.59
C GLY A 75 -13.52 2.36 8.95
N PHE A 76 -13.47 3.27 9.92
CA PHE A 76 -12.22 3.91 10.35
C PHE A 76 -11.35 2.97 11.17
N TYR A 77 -10.06 2.89 10.83
CA TYR A 77 -9.06 2.17 11.63
C TYR A 77 -7.73 2.92 11.65
N LEU A 78 -6.96 2.68 12.72
CA LEU A 78 -5.63 3.22 12.89
C LEU A 78 -4.59 2.15 12.56
N ALA A 79 -3.49 2.58 11.95
CA ALA A 79 -2.30 1.75 11.81
C ALA A 79 -1.05 2.55 12.13
N LYS A 80 -0.09 1.91 12.80
CA LYS A 80 1.26 2.46 12.92
C LYS A 80 1.97 2.21 11.59
N ILE A 81 2.73 3.18 11.12
CA ILE A 81 3.36 3.13 9.80
C ILE A 81 4.88 3.11 9.92
N THR A 82 5.50 2.32 9.04
CA THR A 82 6.94 2.25 8.86
C THR A 82 7.28 2.56 7.42
N SER A 83 8.31 3.37 7.24
CA SER A 83 8.83 3.78 5.92
C SER A 83 9.42 2.59 5.14
N GLY A 84 9.52 2.69 3.82
CA GLY A 84 9.99 1.59 2.97
C GLY A 84 11.53 1.44 2.88
N GLU A 85 12.28 2.39 3.44
CA GLU A 85 13.71 2.61 3.28
C GLU A 85 14.53 1.40 3.74
N ARG A 86 14.10 0.75 4.84
CA ARG A 86 14.72 -0.46 5.38
C ARG A 86 14.73 -1.62 4.36
N PHE A 87 13.82 -1.60 3.40
CA PHE A 87 13.59 -2.70 2.47
C PHE A 87 13.95 -2.39 1.01
N LEU A 88 14.67 -1.29 0.75
CA LEU A 88 15.09 -0.88 -0.60
C LEU A 88 15.84 -1.96 -1.39
N LYS A 89 16.62 -2.79 -0.70
CA LYS A 89 17.41 -3.89 -1.31
C LYS A 89 16.70 -5.25 -1.26
N SER A 90 15.44 -5.29 -0.81
CA SER A 90 14.64 -6.51 -0.72
C SER A 90 13.67 -6.62 -1.88
N THR A 91 13.26 -7.83 -2.22
CA THR A 91 12.09 -8.06 -3.09
C THR A 91 10.81 -8.06 -2.24
N VAL A 92 9.65 -7.87 -2.87
CA VAL A 92 8.35 -7.95 -2.16
C VAL A 92 8.19 -9.34 -1.54
N ALA A 93 8.53 -10.41 -2.27
CA ALA A 93 8.47 -11.77 -1.77
C ALA A 93 9.37 -12.00 -0.54
N GLN A 94 10.57 -11.39 -0.51
CA GLN A 94 11.46 -11.47 0.66
C GLN A 94 10.91 -10.72 1.87
N VAL A 95 10.26 -9.56 1.67
CA VAL A 95 9.65 -8.81 2.78
C VAL A 95 8.43 -9.55 3.31
N ARG A 96 7.57 -10.09 2.44
CA ARG A 96 6.38 -10.87 2.84
C ARG A 96 6.72 -12.01 3.81
N LYS A 97 7.84 -12.70 3.60
CA LYS A 97 8.33 -13.78 4.49
C LYS A 97 8.74 -13.31 5.88
N LYS A 98 8.92 -12.00 6.09
CA LYS A 98 9.32 -11.38 7.37
C LYS A 98 8.16 -10.65 8.05
N LEU A 99 6.98 -10.61 7.43
CA LEU A 99 5.78 -9.99 8.00
C LEU A 99 5.17 -10.96 9.02
N GLU A 100 5.48 -10.75 10.29
CA GLU A 100 4.88 -11.47 11.42
C GLU A 100 3.63 -10.73 11.91
N ILE A 101 3.81 -9.83 12.87
CA ILE A 101 2.75 -8.97 13.43
C ILE A 101 2.47 -7.78 12.51
N ASP A 102 3.50 -7.33 11.80
CA ASP A 102 3.40 -6.27 10.80
C ASP A 102 2.84 -6.82 9.49
N THR A 103 2.33 -5.93 8.67
CA THR A 103 1.81 -6.27 7.35
C THR A 103 2.24 -5.28 6.28
N GLY A 104 2.12 -5.69 5.03
CA GLY A 104 2.46 -4.85 3.89
C GLY A 104 1.39 -3.79 3.67
N TRP A 105 1.74 -2.73 2.96
CA TRP A 105 0.72 -1.76 2.56
C TRP A 105 -0.20 -2.36 1.50
N GLY A 106 -1.50 -2.11 1.64
CA GLY A 106 -2.53 -2.42 0.65
C GLY A 106 -3.30 -1.13 0.31
N PRO A 107 -4.62 -1.05 0.55
CA PRO A 107 -5.41 0.14 0.22
C PRO A 107 -4.90 1.42 0.92
N GLU A 108 -4.18 1.25 2.03
CA GLU A 108 -3.58 2.33 2.81
C GLU A 108 -2.62 3.17 1.99
N GLY A 109 -1.85 2.59 1.06
CA GLY A 109 -0.90 3.34 0.25
C GLY A 109 -1.57 4.35 -0.67
N PHE A 110 -2.69 3.96 -1.27
CA PHE A 110 -3.51 4.86 -2.08
C PHE A 110 -4.09 5.99 -1.21
N GLN A 111 -4.67 5.66 -0.07
CA GLN A 111 -5.23 6.64 0.86
C GLN A 111 -4.17 7.60 1.40
N PHE A 112 -2.97 7.09 1.68
CA PHE A 112 -1.87 7.84 2.24
C PHE A 112 -1.40 8.94 1.27
N LEU A 113 -1.16 8.59 0.00
CA LEU A 113 -0.68 9.57 -0.99
C LEU A 113 -1.79 10.44 -1.59
N ALA A 114 -3.05 10.02 -1.51
CA ALA A 114 -4.18 10.75 -2.10
C ALA A 114 -4.91 11.63 -1.08
N ILE A 115 -5.01 11.20 0.19
CA ILE A 115 -5.95 11.77 1.17
C ILE A 115 -5.22 12.24 2.42
N THR A 116 -4.52 11.36 3.13
CA THR A 116 -4.10 11.66 4.51
C THR A 116 -2.75 12.37 4.58
N HIS A 117 -1.80 11.99 3.72
CA HIS A 117 -0.45 12.55 3.69
C HIS A 117 0.00 12.90 2.26
N PRO A 118 -0.78 13.70 1.51
CA PRO A 118 -0.54 13.94 0.08
C PRO A 118 0.82 14.59 -0.22
N HIS A 119 1.43 15.28 0.75
CA HIS A 119 2.77 15.87 0.65
C HIS A 119 3.90 14.82 0.48
N PHE A 120 3.67 13.56 0.84
CA PHE A 120 4.65 12.49 0.59
C PHE A 120 4.86 12.23 -0.91
N ALA A 121 3.86 12.49 -1.75
CA ALA A 121 4.05 12.42 -3.20
C ALA A 121 5.03 13.51 -3.70
N ASP A 122 5.05 14.68 -3.06
CA ASP A 122 5.97 15.75 -3.41
C ASP A 122 7.41 15.38 -2.97
N LEU A 123 7.55 14.79 -1.78
CA LEU A 123 8.83 14.25 -1.31
C LEU A 123 9.37 13.11 -2.20
N MET A 124 8.50 12.24 -2.73
CA MET A 124 8.87 11.24 -3.74
C MET A 124 9.35 11.89 -5.04
N ASN A 125 8.64 12.92 -5.52
CA ASN A 125 9.00 13.66 -6.73
C ASN A 125 10.37 14.35 -6.59
N GLU A 126 10.67 14.86 -5.39
CA GLU A 126 11.97 15.45 -5.02
C GLU A 126 13.05 14.41 -4.71
N ARG A 127 12.74 13.11 -4.80
CA ARG A 127 13.63 11.98 -4.47
C ARG A 127 14.14 12.00 -3.02
N LYS A 128 13.39 12.62 -2.11
CA LYS A 128 13.67 12.63 -0.66
C LYS A 128 13.17 11.37 0.04
N LEU A 129 12.19 10.71 -0.55
CA LEU A 129 11.65 9.43 -0.09
C LEU A 129 11.65 8.42 -1.23
N PRO A 130 11.79 7.12 -0.92
CA PRO A 130 11.63 6.10 -1.93
C PRO A 130 10.17 6.02 -2.40
N PHE A 131 9.99 5.46 -3.59
CA PHE A 131 8.67 5.02 -4.06
C PHE A 131 8.19 3.83 -3.21
N MET A 132 6.93 3.45 -3.36
CA MET A 132 6.30 2.45 -2.50
C MET A 132 5.85 1.24 -3.31
N ALA A 133 6.30 0.05 -2.95
CA ALA A 133 5.69 -1.20 -3.39
C ALA A 133 4.69 -1.68 -2.34
N LEU A 134 3.44 -1.89 -2.74
CA LEU A 134 2.33 -2.28 -1.87
C LEU A 134 2.32 -3.80 -1.68
N ALA A 135 3.13 -4.27 -0.72
CA ALA A 135 3.40 -5.69 -0.54
C ALA A 135 2.19 -6.56 -0.17
N ASP A 136 1.07 -5.99 0.23
CA ASP A 136 -0.12 -6.78 0.56
C ASP A 136 -1.09 -6.97 -0.60
N TYR A 137 -0.93 -6.25 -1.71
CA TYR A 137 -1.67 -6.53 -2.93
C TYR A 137 -0.91 -7.49 -3.83
N ASP A 138 -1.67 -8.36 -4.49
CA ASP A 138 -1.25 -9.05 -5.70
C ASP A 138 -2.02 -8.49 -6.90
N VAL A 139 -1.34 -8.40 -8.04
CA VAL A 139 -1.91 -8.09 -9.34
C VAL A 139 -1.60 -9.25 -10.29
N ALA A 140 -2.60 -9.67 -11.06
CA ALA A 140 -2.47 -10.64 -12.13
C ALA A 140 -2.58 -9.93 -13.48
N PRO A 141 -1.47 -9.46 -14.07
CA PRO A 141 -1.49 -8.58 -15.24
C PRO A 141 -2.12 -9.24 -16.48
N TYR A 142 -2.03 -10.57 -16.58
CA TYR A 142 -2.56 -11.35 -17.71
C TYR A 142 -3.85 -12.11 -17.38
N GLY A 143 -4.46 -11.83 -16.21
CA GLY A 143 -5.73 -12.38 -15.78
C GLY A 143 -5.64 -13.47 -14.71
N TYR A 144 -6.82 -13.95 -14.29
CA TYR A 144 -7.04 -14.82 -13.14
C TYR A 144 -5.99 -15.94 -12.94
N ASN A 145 -5.50 -16.05 -11.70
CA ASN A 145 -4.47 -16.98 -11.19
C ASN A 145 -3.00 -16.65 -11.46
N ASP A 146 -2.68 -15.56 -12.16
CA ASP A 146 -1.30 -15.19 -12.51
C ASP A 146 -0.71 -14.11 -11.60
N PHE A 147 -0.82 -14.30 -10.28
CA PHE A 147 -0.48 -13.29 -9.27
C PHE A 147 1.02 -13.26 -8.94
N PHE A 148 1.82 -12.61 -9.77
CA PHE A 148 3.27 -12.46 -9.54
C PHE A 148 3.74 -11.00 -9.46
N ASP A 149 2.85 -10.02 -9.57
CA ASP A 149 3.18 -8.60 -9.48
C ASP A 149 2.51 -7.95 -8.25
N ALA A 150 3.12 -6.88 -7.74
CA ALA A 150 2.55 -6.01 -6.72
C ALA A 150 2.41 -4.57 -7.26
N PRO A 151 1.39 -3.80 -6.83
CA PRO A 151 1.27 -2.40 -7.17
C PRO A 151 2.46 -1.57 -6.68
N GLN A 152 2.86 -0.62 -7.50
CA GLN A 152 3.98 0.27 -7.26
C GLN A 152 3.53 1.73 -7.39
N LEU A 153 3.50 2.45 -6.28
CA LEU A 153 3.17 3.88 -6.23
C LEU A 153 4.43 4.71 -6.31
N PHE A 154 4.45 5.67 -7.23
CA PHE A 154 5.58 6.58 -7.43
C PHE A 154 5.07 7.98 -7.76
N CYS A 155 5.92 8.99 -7.59
CA CYS A 155 5.63 10.33 -8.09
C CYS A 155 6.84 10.87 -8.82
N SER A 156 6.66 11.30 -10.07
CA SER A 156 7.74 11.82 -10.91
C SER A 156 7.18 12.85 -11.89
N ASN A 157 7.92 13.94 -12.10
CA ASN A 157 7.47 15.08 -12.90
C ASN A 157 6.06 15.57 -12.49
N SER A 158 5.81 15.60 -11.18
CA SER A 158 4.55 16.00 -10.56
C SER A 158 3.34 15.16 -11.00
N LYS A 159 3.57 13.93 -11.47
CA LYS A 159 2.55 12.95 -11.79
C LYS A 159 2.60 11.81 -10.79
N LEU A 160 1.47 11.56 -10.11
CA LEU A 160 1.31 10.39 -9.26
C LEU A 160 1.05 9.15 -10.12
N GLY A 161 2.00 8.22 -10.10
CA GLY A 161 2.00 7.00 -10.89
C GLY A 161 1.55 5.78 -10.09
N LEU A 162 0.79 4.92 -10.75
CA LEU A 162 0.45 3.58 -10.30
C LEU A 162 0.94 2.56 -11.34
N GLY A 163 2.05 1.90 -11.04
CA GLY A 163 2.61 0.81 -11.83
C GLY A 163 2.46 -0.54 -11.16
N ILE A 164 3.16 -1.53 -11.70
CA ILE A 164 3.33 -2.85 -11.11
C ILE A 164 4.79 -3.27 -11.20
N GLY A 165 5.21 -4.17 -10.33
CA GLY A 165 6.49 -4.85 -10.45
C GLY A 165 6.45 -6.24 -9.86
N ASN A 166 7.27 -7.12 -10.44
CA ASN A 166 7.34 -8.52 -10.08
C ASN A 166 7.82 -8.71 -8.65
N VAL A 167 7.11 -9.55 -7.90
CA VAL A 167 7.34 -9.71 -6.46
C VAL A 167 8.72 -10.30 -6.13
N ASP A 168 9.32 -11.02 -7.07
CA ASP A 168 10.65 -11.64 -6.95
C ASP A 168 11.78 -10.77 -7.53
N ARG A 169 11.45 -9.60 -8.10
CA ARG A 169 12.45 -8.64 -8.58
C ARG A 169 12.64 -7.52 -7.56
N ASN A 170 13.89 -7.07 -7.45
CA ASN A 170 14.20 -5.85 -6.71
C ASN A 170 14.12 -4.65 -7.66
N TYR A 171 13.44 -3.59 -7.22
CA TYR A 171 13.33 -2.33 -7.93
C TYR A 171 14.00 -1.25 -7.06
N PRO A 172 15.23 -0.79 -7.38
CA PRO A 172 16.06 -0.02 -6.45
C PRO A 172 15.51 1.32 -5.95
N LEU A 173 14.48 1.87 -6.60
CA LEU A 173 13.81 3.12 -6.18
C LEU A 173 12.59 2.88 -5.29
N PHE A 174 12.17 1.62 -5.13
CA PHE A 174 10.96 1.25 -4.42
C PHE A 174 11.33 0.64 -3.07
N GLY A 175 10.96 1.36 -2.01
CA GLY A 175 10.89 0.81 -0.67
C GLY A 175 9.59 0.02 -0.49
N ILE A 176 9.57 -0.83 0.53
CA ILE A 176 8.41 -1.65 0.85
C ILE A 176 7.92 -1.22 2.24
N PRO A 177 7.02 -0.23 2.33
CA PRO A 177 6.53 0.22 3.62
C PRO A 177 5.69 -0.87 4.29
N THR A 178 5.72 -0.89 5.62
CA THR A 178 4.94 -1.81 6.44
C THR A 178 4.04 -1.05 7.39
N LEU A 179 3.02 -1.72 7.92
CA LEU A 179 2.10 -1.17 8.89
C LEU A 179 1.75 -2.20 9.96
N GLN A 180 1.39 -1.71 11.13
CA GLN A 180 0.83 -2.52 12.21
C GLN A 180 -0.58 -2.00 12.50
N LEU A 181 -1.60 -2.83 12.21
CA LEU A 181 -2.99 -2.50 12.47
C LEU A 181 -3.22 -2.37 13.98
N SER A 182 -3.83 -1.27 14.41
CA SER A 182 -4.16 -1.04 15.82
C SER A 182 -5.59 -1.52 16.06
N GLY A 183 -5.76 -2.58 16.86
CA GLY A 183 -7.09 -3.05 17.30
C GLY A 183 -7.58 -4.36 16.67
N GLY A 184 -6.70 -5.33 16.43
CA GLY A 184 -7.12 -6.74 16.36
C GLY A 184 -7.21 -7.30 17.78
N SER A 185 -8.41 -7.31 18.35
CA SER A 185 -8.75 -8.20 19.47
C SER A 185 -9.27 -9.52 18.92
#